data_AF-A0A9E0KWM1-F1
#
_entry.id   AF-A0A9E0KWM1-F1
#
_cell.length_a   1.000
_cell.length_b   1.000
_cell.length_c   1.000
_cell.angle_alpha   90.00
_cell.angle_beta   90.00
_cell.angle_gamma   90.00
#
_symmetry.space_group_name_H-M   'P 1'
#
loop_
_entity.id
_entity.type
_entity.pdbx_description
1 polymer ?
#
loop_
_entity_poly.entity_id
_entity_poly.type
_entity_poly.pdbx_seq_one_letter_code
_entity_poly.pdbx_strand_id
1 'polypeptide(L)'
;MTQLRREQISAASAFAEAALQRLNTVSGMTMETTVLASARMAGTFLFRSYAHALSAISPGTVLMSQVANENGPNLVGLLSNALGRLGLSIDADHIDLKTSNAATPLLDFLESQRLLEPVLQPIRESFGLSQQEAAYAMAVATAILIKHGEKKLAAQAAFGLAVFGFIEGTKTAPDPVFN
;
A
#
# COMPACT_ATOMS: atom_id res chain seq x y z
N MET A 1 19.09 -5.75 1.82
CA MET A 1 17.70 -5.95 2.28
C MET A 1 17.42 -4.98 3.41
N THR A 2 16.36 -4.18 3.31
CA THR A 2 16.00 -3.18 4.33
C THR A 2 15.39 -3.89 5.55
N GLN A 3 16.09 -3.87 6.69
CA GLN A 3 15.56 -4.37 7.95
C GLN A 3 14.75 -3.26 8.63
N LEU A 4 13.48 -3.55 8.97
CA LEU A 4 12.63 -2.58 9.66
C LEU A 4 13.02 -2.42 11.13
N ARG A 5 12.97 -1.18 11.61
CA ARG A 5 13.09 -0.83 13.01
C ARG A 5 11.82 -1.15 13.78
N ARG A 6 11.90 -1.20 15.11
CA ARG A 6 10.76 -1.53 15.98
C ARG A 6 9.60 -0.55 15.79
N GLU A 7 9.91 0.73 15.64
CA GLU A 7 8.95 1.81 15.42
C GLU A 7 8.16 1.60 14.12
N GLN A 8 8.80 1.10 13.07
CA GLN A 8 8.14 0.82 11.79
C GLN A 8 7.19 -0.39 11.88
N ILE A 9 7.51 -1.38 12.71
CA ILE A 9 6.63 -2.53 12.97
C ILE A 9 5.40 -2.06 13.77
N SER A 10 5.60 -1.26 14.82
CA SER A 10 4.50 -0.68 15.60
C SER A 10 3.60 0.22 14.74
N ALA A 11 4.19 1.06 13.89
CA ALA A 11 3.43 1.89 12.96
C ALA A 11 2.67 1.05 11.92
N ALA A 12 3.24 -0.06 11.45
CA ALA A 12 2.55 -0.96 10.51
C ALA A 12 1.26 -1.54 11.10
N SER A 13 1.27 -1.95 12.37
CA SER A 13 0.05 -2.40 13.06
C SER A 13 -0.98 -1.27 13.19
N ALA A 14 -0.54 -0.07 13.59
CA ALA A 14 -1.43 1.09 13.71
C ALA A 14 -2.04 1.49 12.35
N PHE A 15 -1.26 1.48 11.28
CA PHE A 15 -1.73 1.72 9.92
C PHE A 15 -2.75 0.67 9.47
N ALA A 16 -2.47 -0.62 9.70
CA ALA A 16 -3.40 -1.69 9.33
C ALA A 16 -4.74 -1.55 10.07
N GLU A 17 -4.70 -1.26 11.37
CA GLU A 17 -5.90 -1.05 12.18
C GLU A 17 -6.70 0.16 11.68
N ALA A 18 -6.05 1.32 11.50
CA ALA A 18 -6.72 2.54 11.04
C ALA A 18 -7.32 2.37 9.64
N ALA A 19 -6.59 1.73 8.72
CA ALA A 19 -7.09 1.46 7.38
C ALA A 19 -8.32 0.54 7.42
N LEU A 20 -8.25 -0.55 8.19
CA LEU A 20 -9.37 -1.49 8.33
C LEU A 20 -10.61 -0.81 8.94
N GLN A 21 -10.43 -0.04 10.02
CA GLN A 21 -11.53 0.70 10.66
C GLN A 21 -12.17 1.68 9.68
N ARG A 22 -11.36 2.44 8.93
CA ARG A 22 -11.84 3.45 7.99
C ARG A 22 -12.58 2.81 6.81
N LEU A 23 -12.03 1.76 6.23
CA LEU A 23 -12.62 1.07 5.07
C LEU A 23 -13.91 0.33 5.43
N ASN A 24 -14.01 -0.23 6.64
CA ASN A 24 -15.22 -0.89 7.11
C ASN A 24 -16.43 0.05 7.29
N THR A 25 -16.22 1.37 7.27
CA THR A 25 -17.35 2.34 7.25
C THR A 25 -18.04 2.44 5.89
N VAL A 26 -17.42 1.93 4.83
CA VAL A 26 -17.96 1.94 3.47
C VAL A 26 -18.77 0.67 3.24
N SER A 27 -20.05 0.83 2.90
CA SER A 27 -20.93 -0.31 2.60
C SER A 27 -20.40 -1.11 1.40
N GLY A 28 -20.42 -2.44 1.51
CA GLY A 28 -19.94 -3.33 0.45
C GLY A 28 -18.43 -3.47 0.34
N MET A 29 -17.66 -2.94 1.30
CA MET A 29 -16.20 -3.05 1.31
C MET A 29 -15.72 -4.50 1.29
N THR A 30 -14.84 -4.83 0.33
CA THR A 30 -14.25 -6.16 0.16
C THR A 30 -12.80 -6.21 0.61
N MET A 31 -12.26 -7.42 0.82
CA MET A 31 -10.84 -7.57 1.17
C MET A 31 -9.93 -7.21 -0.01
N GLU A 32 -10.37 -7.45 -1.24
CA GLU A 32 -9.69 -7.05 -2.46
C GLU A 32 -9.49 -5.54 -2.51
N THR A 33 -10.57 -4.79 -2.28
CA THR A 33 -10.51 -3.31 -2.23
C THR A 33 -9.64 -2.84 -1.06
N THR A 34 -9.77 -3.49 0.11
CA THR A 34 -8.98 -3.13 1.30
C THR A 34 -7.49 -3.31 1.08
N VAL A 35 -7.08 -4.45 0.51
CA VAL A 35 -5.68 -4.76 0.21
C VAL A 35 -5.16 -3.79 -0.87
N LEU A 36 -5.92 -3.57 -1.93
CA LEU A 36 -5.51 -2.70 -3.02
C LEU A 36 -5.36 -1.23 -2.57
N ALA A 37 -6.35 -0.69 -1.85
CA ALA A 37 -6.30 0.68 -1.33
C ALA A 37 -5.13 0.88 -0.36
N SER A 38 -4.85 -0.09 0.50
CA SER A 38 -3.74 -0.05 1.44
C SER A 38 -2.38 -0.12 0.73
N ALA A 39 -2.27 -0.98 -0.30
CA ALA A 39 -1.07 -1.05 -1.13
C ALA A 39 -0.82 0.25 -1.90
N ARG A 40 -1.87 0.86 -2.47
CA ARG A 40 -1.77 2.19 -3.11
C ARG A 40 -1.20 3.22 -2.15
N MET A 41 -1.62 3.24 -0.89
CA MET A 41 -1.06 4.17 0.11
C MET A 41 0.43 3.95 0.39
N ALA A 42 0.90 2.70 0.41
CA ALA A 42 2.34 2.44 0.51
C ALA A 42 3.10 3.01 -0.71
N GLY A 43 2.53 2.84 -1.90
CA GLY A 43 3.06 3.44 -3.12
C GLY A 43 3.03 4.98 -3.08
N THR A 44 1.93 5.58 -2.62
CA THR A 44 1.77 7.03 -2.48
C THR A 44 2.81 7.63 -1.55
N PHE A 45 3.05 7.02 -0.38
CA PHE A 45 4.11 7.47 0.53
C PHE A 45 5.50 7.35 -0.13
N LEU A 46 5.77 6.26 -0.85
CA LEU A 46 7.05 6.11 -1.55
C LEU A 46 7.19 7.16 -2.65
N PHE A 47 6.14 7.41 -3.41
CA PHE A 47 6.09 8.45 -4.43
C PHE A 47 6.41 9.83 -3.87
N ARG A 48 5.77 10.22 -2.77
CA ARG A 48 6.05 11.49 -2.07
C ARG A 48 7.47 11.59 -1.51
N SER A 49 8.17 10.47 -1.33
CA SER A 49 9.55 10.46 -0.82
C SER A 49 10.62 10.91 -1.83
N TYR A 50 10.32 10.88 -3.13
CA TYR A 50 11.24 11.33 -4.18
C TYR A 50 10.67 12.43 -5.08
N ALA A 51 9.37 12.68 -5.01
CA ALA A 51 8.71 13.58 -5.93
C ALA A 51 8.49 14.98 -5.35
N HIS A 52 9.58 15.61 -4.90
CA HIS A 52 9.57 16.91 -4.24
C HIS A 52 9.22 18.11 -5.16
N ALA A 53 9.08 17.90 -6.48
CA ALA A 53 8.91 18.96 -7.47
C ALA A 53 7.62 18.85 -8.32
N LEU A 54 6.60 18.11 -7.88
CA LEU A 54 5.40 17.83 -8.68
C LEU A 54 4.34 18.93 -8.72
N SER A 55 4.67 20.17 -8.37
CA SER A 55 3.69 21.27 -8.28
C SER A 55 2.95 21.56 -9.60
N ALA A 56 3.37 20.99 -10.73
CA ALA A 56 2.76 21.15 -12.05
C ALA A 56 2.03 19.90 -12.60
N ILE A 57 1.93 18.80 -11.84
CA ILE A 57 1.29 17.55 -12.32
C ILE A 57 -0.09 17.40 -11.70
N SER A 58 -1.09 17.19 -12.56
CA SER A 58 -2.47 16.96 -12.11
C SER A 58 -2.57 15.63 -11.34
N PRO A 59 -3.29 15.59 -10.20
CA PRO A 59 -3.59 14.34 -9.51
C PRO A 59 -4.22 13.30 -10.45
N GLY A 60 -3.88 12.03 -10.24
CA GLY A 60 -4.28 10.91 -11.09
C GLY A 60 -3.40 10.71 -12.33
N THR A 61 -2.46 11.61 -12.61
CA THR A 61 -1.54 11.44 -13.76
C THR A 61 -0.55 10.32 -13.51
N VAL A 62 -0.47 9.34 -14.42
CA VAL A 62 0.55 8.29 -14.40
C VAL A 62 1.87 8.83 -14.95
N LEU A 63 2.95 8.64 -14.21
CA LEU A 63 4.28 9.12 -14.52
C LEU A 63 5.24 7.97 -14.84
N MET A 64 6.00 8.13 -15.91
CA MET A 64 7.16 7.29 -16.16
C MET A 64 8.29 7.73 -15.22
N SER A 65 8.56 6.93 -14.19
CA SER A 65 9.57 7.23 -13.17
C SER A 65 10.57 6.09 -13.06
N GLN A 66 11.84 6.39 -13.36
CA GLN A 66 12.95 5.45 -13.13
C GLN A 66 13.12 5.17 -11.64
N VAL A 67 12.99 6.20 -10.79
CA VAL A 67 13.07 6.05 -9.33
C VAL A 67 11.99 5.10 -8.82
N ALA A 68 10.77 5.16 -9.38
CA ALA A 68 9.70 4.21 -9.05
C ALA A 68 10.04 2.77 -9.51
N ASN A 69 10.68 2.60 -10.67
CA ASN A 69 11.12 1.29 -11.15
C ASN A 69 12.21 0.68 -10.25
N GLU A 70 13.11 1.52 -9.73
CA GLU A 70 14.21 1.08 -8.86
C GLU A 70 13.75 0.80 -7.43
N ASN A 71 12.81 1.60 -6.90
CA ASN A 71 12.40 1.51 -5.50
C ASN A 71 11.10 0.72 -5.26
N GLY A 72 10.20 0.66 -6.24
CA GLY A 72 8.95 -0.11 -6.15
C GLY A 72 9.15 -1.58 -5.77
N PRO A 73 10.14 -2.31 -6.33
CA PRO A 73 10.45 -3.69 -5.94
C PRO A 73 10.76 -3.87 -4.45
N ASN A 74 11.23 -2.83 -3.75
CA ASN A 74 11.45 -2.91 -2.30
C ASN A 74 10.14 -3.12 -1.52
N LEU A 75 9.02 -2.53 -1.96
CA LEU A 75 7.71 -2.75 -1.34
C LEU A 75 7.25 -4.20 -1.50
N VAL A 76 7.47 -4.77 -2.68
CA VAL A 76 7.15 -6.18 -2.98
C VAL A 76 7.98 -7.13 -2.12
N GLY A 77 9.28 -6.87 -1.99
CA GLY A 77 10.16 -7.64 -1.13
C GLY A 77 9.77 -7.56 0.35
N LEU A 78 9.38 -6.38 0.84
CA LEU A 78 8.90 -6.22 2.22
C LEU A 78 7.58 -6.96 2.46
N LEU A 79 6.63 -6.87 1.53
CA LEU A 79 5.36 -7.59 1.59
C LEU A 79 5.59 -9.10 1.66
N SER A 80 6.39 -9.66 0.74
CA SER A 80 6.69 -11.10 0.70
C SER A 80 7.32 -11.59 2.00
N ASN A 81 8.33 -10.87 2.50
CA ASN A 81 8.98 -11.20 3.76
C ASN A 81 8.03 -11.12 4.97
N ALA A 82 7.16 -10.09 5.01
CA ALA A 82 6.18 -9.93 6.08
C ALA A 82 5.13 -11.06 6.06
N LEU A 83 4.64 -11.45 4.88
CA LEU A 83 3.71 -12.56 4.73
C LEU A 83 4.33 -13.88 5.18
N GLY A 84 5.58 -14.15 4.79
CA GLY A 84 6.31 -15.34 5.24
C GLY A 84 6.43 -15.41 6.78
N ARG A 85 6.70 -14.27 7.43
CA ARG A 85 6.72 -14.16 8.90
C ARG A 85 5.34 -14.35 9.54
N LEU A 86 4.27 -14.02 8.82
CA LEU A 86 2.87 -14.23 9.24
C LEU A 86 2.36 -15.65 8.91
N GLY A 87 3.24 -16.53 8.41
CA GLY A 87 2.91 -17.92 8.08
C GLY A 87 2.17 -18.09 6.76
N LEU A 88 2.20 -17.08 5.88
CA LEU A 88 1.62 -17.15 4.54
C LEU A 88 2.73 -17.37 3.51
N SER A 89 2.71 -18.54 2.86
CA SER A 89 3.64 -18.85 1.77
C SER A 89 3.09 -18.28 0.46
N ILE A 90 3.91 -17.47 -0.22
CA ILE A 90 3.60 -16.91 -1.54
C ILE A 90 4.57 -17.51 -2.55
N ASP A 91 4.04 -18.07 -3.63
CA ASP A 91 4.85 -18.50 -4.76
C ASP A 91 5.02 -17.32 -5.72
N ALA A 92 6.03 -16.49 -5.48
CA ALA A 92 6.22 -15.25 -6.23
C ALA A 92 6.49 -15.48 -7.73
N ASP A 93 7.00 -16.65 -8.11
CA ASP A 93 7.35 -17.00 -9.50
C ASP A 93 6.10 -17.33 -10.34
N HIS A 94 4.97 -17.61 -9.69
CA HIS A 94 3.72 -18.01 -10.34
C HIS A 94 2.59 -16.98 -10.15
N ILE A 95 2.94 -15.72 -9.95
CA ILE A 95 1.95 -14.64 -9.81
C ILE A 95 1.50 -14.16 -11.18
N ASP A 96 0.30 -14.55 -11.57
CA ASP A 96 -0.36 -13.99 -12.73
C ASP A 96 -1.00 -12.64 -12.38
N LEU A 97 -0.28 -11.56 -12.65
CA LEU A 97 -0.77 -10.20 -12.47
C LEU A 97 -1.97 -9.86 -13.38
N LYS A 98 -2.19 -10.60 -14.49
CA LYS A 98 -3.32 -10.37 -15.41
C LYS A 98 -4.63 -10.93 -14.88
N THR A 99 -4.59 -11.95 -14.04
CA THR A 99 -5.79 -12.49 -13.38
C THR A 99 -5.94 -11.94 -11.96
N SER A 100 -4.84 -11.53 -11.33
CA SER A 100 -4.86 -10.89 -10.01
C SER A 100 -5.55 -9.53 -10.01
N ASN A 101 -5.67 -8.85 -11.17
CA ASN A 101 -6.42 -7.61 -11.31
C ASN A 101 -7.90 -7.81 -11.70
N ALA A 102 -8.39 -9.06 -11.78
CA ALA A 102 -9.74 -9.36 -12.26
C ALA A 102 -10.84 -8.99 -11.25
N ALA A 103 -10.47 -8.70 -10.00
CA ALA A 103 -11.40 -8.10 -9.05
C ALA A 103 -11.65 -6.64 -9.46
N THR A 104 -12.91 -6.25 -9.63
CA THR A 104 -13.28 -4.84 -9.81
C THR A 104 -13.23 -4.16 -8.45
N PRO A 105 -12.19 -3.35 -8.14
CA PRO A 105 -12.12 -2.69 -6.85
C PRO A 105 -13.23 -1.65 -6.72
N LEU A 106 -13.79 -1.50 -5.51
CA LEU A 106 -14.84 -0.49 -5.26
C LEU A 106 -14.29 0.95 -5.30
N LEU A 107 -12.99 1.12 -5.12
CA LEU A 107 -12.32 2.42 -5.07
C LEU A 107 -11.28 2.52 -6.19
N ASP A 108 -11.22 3.66 -6.86
CA ASP A 108 -10.09 4.05 -7.70
C ASP A 108 -8.89 4.51 -6.85
N PHE A 109 -7.81 4.91 -7.52
CA PHE A 109 -6.59 5.37 -6.86
C PHE A 109 -6.80 6.61 -5.97
N LEU A 110 -7.43 7.67 -6.48
CA LEU A 110 -7.61 8.92 -5.75
C LEU A 110 -8.66 8.77 -4.65
N GLU A 111 -9.70 7.96 -4.87
CA GLU A 111 -10.68 7.60 -3.85
C GLU A 111 -10.03 6.84 -2.69
N SER A 112 -9.16 5.87 -2.99
CA SER A 112 -8.37 5.15 -1.98
C SER A 112 -7.55 6.12 -1.13
N GLN A 113 -6.87 7.07 -1.78
CA GLN A 113 -6.07 8.08 -1.11
C GLN A 113 -6.93 8.99 -0.22
N ARG A 114 -7.98 9.61 -0.76
CA ARG A 114 -8.85 10.53 -0.02
C ARG A 114 -9.49 9.87 1.19
N LEU A 115 -9.78 8.58 1.10
CA LEU A 115 -10.39 7.83 2.20
C LEU A 115 -9.39 7.50 3.31
N LEU A 116 -8.17 7.09 2.96
CA LEU A 116 -7.17 6.56 3.90
C LEU A 116 -6.14 7.58 4.37
N GLU A 117 -5.64 8.46 3.51
CA GLU A 117 -4.57 9.41 3.85
C GLU A 117 -4.91 10.28 5.08
N PRO A 118 -6.17 10.76 5.29
CA PRO A 118 -6.51 11.54 6.48
C PRO A 118 -6.34 10.80 7.81
N VAL A 119 -6.45 9.47 7.84
CA VAL A 119 -6.26 8.67 9.06
C VAL A 119 -4.83 8.13 9.19
N LEU A 120 -4.12 7.96 8.08
CA LEU A 120 -2.75 7.46 8.08
C LEU A 120 -1.72 8.57 8.32
N GLN A 121 -1.96 9.78 7.83
CA GLN A 121 -1.02 10.89 7.97
C GLN A 121 -0.72 11.26 9.45
N PRO A 122 -1.71 11.35 10.36
CA PRO A 122 -1.43 11.62 11.78
C PRO A 122 -0.64 10.50 12.45
N ILE A 123 -0.83 9.24 12.03
CA ILE A 123 -0.06 8.10 12.54
C ILE A 123 1.39 8.19 12.06
N ARG A 124 1.61 8.54 10.78
CA ARG A 124 2.96 8.77 10.24
C ARG A 124 3.70 9.81 11.07
N GLU A 125 3.03 10.92 11.37
CA GLU A 125 3.59 12.04 12.13
C GLU A 125 3.86 11.68 13.60
N SER A 126 2.95 10.97 14.27
CA SER A 126 3.13 10.56 15.66
C SER A 126 4.29 9.59 15.88
N PHE A 127 4.57 8.75 14.90
CA PHE A 127 5.75 7.87 14.88
C PHE A 127 7.01 8.54 14.31
N GLY A 128 6.93 9.81 13.88
CA GLY A 128 8.07 10.55 13.33
C GLY A 128 8.64 9.96 12.03
N LEU A 129 7.81 9.28 11.23
CA LEU A 129 8.27 8.58 10.03
C LEU A 129 8.41 9.54 8.85
N SER A 130 9.55 9.45 8.14
CA SER A 130 9.66 10.01 6.80
C SER A 130 8.68 9.32 5.83
N GLN A 131 8.45 9.94 4.67
CA GLN A 131 7.58 9.35 3.63
C GLN A 131 8.06 7.96 3.20
N GLN A 132 9.37 7.77 3.03
CA GLN A 132 9.92 6.46 2.66
C GLN A 132 9.71 5.42 3.78
N GLU A 133 9.94 5.78 5.04
CA GLU A 133 9.74 4.86 6.16
C GLU A 133 8.25 4.51 6.34
N ALA A 134 7.36 5.47 6.11
CA ALA A 134 5.91 5.27 6.10
C ALA A 134 5.49 4.31 5.00
N ALA A 135 6.06 4.42 3.80
CA ALA A 135 5.82 3.49 2.70
C ALA A 135 6.18 2.05 3.08
N TYR A 136 7.33 1.86 3.73
CA TYR A 136 7.77 0.54 4.16
C TYR A 136 6.91 -0.04 5.29
N ALA A 137 6.53 0.79 6.26
CA ALA A 137 5.58 0.39 7.30
C ALA A 137 4.20 0.05 6.70
N MET A 138 3.72 0.82 5.73
CA MET A 138 2.44 0.57 5.06
C MET A 138 2.47 -0.70 4.20
N ALA A 139 3.60 -1.06 3.57
CA ALA A 139 3.75 -2.35 2.88
C ALA A 139 3.60 -3.53 3.85
N VAL A 140 4.12 -3.41 5.09
CA VAL A 140 3.90 -4.41 6.14
C VAL A 140 2.47 -4.36 6.67
N ALA A 141 1.86 -3.18 6.79
CA ALA A 141 0.45 -3.04 7.14
C ALA A 141 -0.45 -3.79 6.13
N THR A 142 -0.15 -3.70 4.84
CA THR A 142 -0.83 -4.48 3.81
C THR A 142 -0.67 -5.98 4.03
N ALA A 143 0.51 -6.47 4.44
CA ALA A 143 0.69 -7.88 4.78
C ALA A 143 -0.20 -8.32 5.95
N ILE A 144 -0.33 -7.46 6.99
CA ILE A 144 -1.22 -7.69 8.13
C ILE A 144 -2.69 -7.77 7.68
N LEU A 145 -3.11 -6.89 6.76
CA LEU A 145 -4.46 -6.89 6.22
C LEU A 145 -4.75 -8.12 5.35
N ILE A 146 -3.79 -8.58 4.56
CA ILE A 146 -3.89 -9.85 3.82
C ILE A 146 -4.10 -11.00 4.80
N LYS A 147 -3.29 -11.06 5.87
CA LYS A 147 -3.44 -12.10 6.89
C LYS A 147 -4.79 -12.02 7.59
N HIS A 148 -5.27 -10.82 7.92
CA HIS A 148 -6.60 -10.61 8.49
C HIS A 148 -7.72 -11.14 7.57
N GLY A 149 -7.57 -10.96 6.26
CA GLY A 149 -8.53 -11.39 5.24
C GLY A 149 -8.36 -12.80 4.71
N GLU A 150 -7.46 -13.64 5.26
CA GLU A 150 -7.03 -14.89 4.63
C GLU A 150 -8.16 -15.92 4.37
N LYS A 151 -9.26 -15.83 5.13
CA LYS A 151 -10.46 -16.67 4.94
C LYS A 151 -11.39 -16.18 3.83
N LYS A 152 -11.23 -14.94 3.38
CA LYS A 152 -12.07 -14.27 2.38
C LYS A 152 -11.37 -14.09 1.04
N LEU A 153 -10.04 -13.95 1.06
CA LEU A 153 -9.22 -13.73 -0.12
C LEU A 153 -7.97 -14.60 -0.05
N ALA A 154 -7.74 -15.40 -1.08
CA ALA A 154 -6.56 -16.25 -1.17
C ALA A 154 -5.28 -15.41 -1.16
N ALA A 155 -4.28 -15.83 -0.37
CA ALA A 155 -3.05 -15.05 -0.16
C ALA A 155 -2.32 -14.72 -1.47
N GLN A 156 -2.32 -15.65 -2.44
CA GLN A 156 -1.70 -15.46 -3.76
C GLN A 156 -2.38 -14.34 -4.56
N ALA A 157 -3.72 -14.33 -4.59
CA ALA A 157 -4.50 -13.28 -5.26
C ALA A 157 -4.33 -11.93 -4.55
N ALA A 158 -4.34 -11.94 -3.21
CA ALA A 158 -4.12 -10.74 -2.40
C ALA A 158 -2.72 -10.14 -2.64
N PHE A 159 -1.70 -10.98 -2.78
CA PHE A 159 -0.36 -10.53 -3.11
C PHE A 159 -0.32 -9.85 -4.48
N GLY A 160 -0.90 -10.47 -5.51
CA GLY A 160 -0.96 -9.89 -6.85
C GLY A 160 -1.67 -8.52 -6.87
N LEU A 161 -2.78 -8.40 -6.14
CA LEU A 161 -3.47 -7.11 -5.94
C LEU A 161 -2.58 -6.07 -5.25
N ALA A 162 -1.86 -6.47 -4.20
CA ALA A 162 -0.96 -5.57 -3.49
C ALA A 162 0.21 -5.10 -4.38
N VAL A 163 0.79 -6.00 -5.20
CA VAL A 163 1.83 -5.64 -6.18
C VAL A 163 1.29 -4.62 -7.18
N PHE A 164 0.09 -4.85 -7.71
CA PHE A 164 -0.55 -3.89 -8.61
C PHE A 164 -0.76 -2.53 -7.93
N GLY A 165 -1.27 -2.51 -6.68
CA GLY A 165 -1.45 -1.29 -5.91
C GLY A 165 -0.15 -0.53 -5.61
N PHE A 166 0.95 -1.25 -5.34
CA PHE A 166 2.27 -0.62 -5.20
C PHE A 166 2.73 0.02 -6.50
N ILE A 167 2.57 -0.66 -7.63
CA ILE A 167 2.95 -0.12 -8.95
C ILE A 167 2.14 1.14 -9.26
N GLU A 168 0.82 1.09 -9.05
CA GLU A 168 -0.05 2.23 -9.26
C GLU A 168 0.31 3.39 -8.34
N GLY A 169 0.43 3.16 -7.03
CA GLY A 169 0.74 4.23 -6.07
C GLY A 169 2.14 4.83 -6.23
N THR A 170 3.13 4.05 -6.68
CA THR A 170 4.48 4.56 -6.95
C THR A 170 4.59 5.32 -8.27
N LYS A 171 3.55 5.32 -9.10
CA LYS A 171 3.61 5.94 -10.44
C LYS A 171 2.49 6.93 -10.71
N THR A 172 1.44 6.96 -9.90
CA THR A 172 0.32 7.87 -10.08
C THR A 172 0.44 9.05 -9.13
N ALA A 173 0.36 10.26 -9.67
CA ALA A 173 0.40 11.48 -8.88
C ALA A 173 -0.78 11.52 -7.89
N PRO A 174 -0.54 11.57 -6.57
CA PRO A 174 -1.59 11.68 -5.57
C PRO A 174 -2.15 13.11 -5.54
N ASP A 175 -3.34 13.28 -4.94
CA ASP A 175 -3.80 14.60 -4.52
C ASP A 175 -2.75 15.25 -3.59
N PRO A 176 -2.60 16.58 -3.57
CA PRO A 176 -1.76 17.25 -2.59
C PRO A 176 -2.29 16.98 -1.17
N VAL A 177 -1.38 16.91 -0.19
CA VAL A 177 -1.79 16.88 1.21
C VAL A 177 -2.28 18.29 1.56
N PHE A 178 -3.59 18.46 1.73
CA PHE A 178 -4.13 19.69 2.28
C PHE A 178 -3.97 19.64 3.80
N ASN A 179 -3.09 20.49 4.33
CA ASN A 179 -2.96 20.75 5.77
C ASN A 179 -4.12 21.62 6.25
#